data_AF-A0AAD8VNC0-F1
#
_entry.id   AF-A0AAD8VNC0-F1
#
_cell.length_a   1.000
_cell.length_b   1.000
_cell.length_c   1.000
_cell.angle_alpha   90.00
_cell.angle_beta   90.00
_cell.angle_gamma   90.00
#
_symmetry.space_group_name_H-M   'P 1'
#
loop_
_entity.id
_entity.type
_entity.pdbx_description
1 polymer ?
#
loop_
_entity_poly.entity_id
_entity_poly.type
_entity_poly.pdbx_seq_one_letter_code
_entity_poly.pdbx_strand_id
1 'polypeptide(L)'
;MCGELKAAAETVGFFQVVNHGVSAGLLAEMLESIRRFHESPKEAKAPYYTRDLTKKLQFNSNFDLFQSPAANWRDTLFCRAFLDPPGQGELPVRSRFWN
;
A
#
# COMPACT_ATOMS: atom_id res chain seq x y z
N MET A 1 -28.49 0.75 -4.00
CA MET A 1 -27.15 1.31 -3.66
C MET A 1 -26.96 1.55 -2.16
N CYS A 2 -27.51 2.59 -1.49
CA CYS A 2 -27.26 2.78 -0.05
C CYS A 2 -27.78 1.63 0.84
N GLY A 3 -28.92 1.02 0.51
CA GLY A 3 -29.50 -0.07 1.30
C GLY A 3 -28.66 -1.35 1.28
N GLU A 4 -28.16 -1.76 0.11
CA GLU A 4 -27.34 -2.96 -0.07
C GLU A 4 -25.95 -2.80 0.57
N LEU A 5 -25.33 -1.61 0.40
CA LEU A 5 -24.06 -1.27 1.06
C LEU A 5 -24.18 -1.36 2.58
N LYS A 6 -25.25 -0.77 3.14
CA LYS A 6 -25.52 -0.82 4.58
C LYS A 6 -25.71 -2.26 5.06
N ALA A 7 -26.56 -3.03 4.37
CA ALA A 7 -26.83 -4.41 4.74
C ALA A 7 -25.57 -5.28 4.69
N ALA A 8 -24.74 -5.17 3.64
CA ALA A 8 -23.49 -5.92 3.53
C ALA A 8 -22.47 -5.51 4.60
N ALA A 9 -22.36 -4.22 4.91
CA ALA A 9 -21.51 -3.74 6.00
C ALA A 9 -21.95 -4.26 7.37
N GLU A 10 -23.25 -4.28 7.66
CA GLU A 10 -23.80 -4.71 8.96
C GLU A 10 -23.78 -6.24 9.15
N THR A 11 -23.97 -7.01 8.07
CA THR A 11 -24.12 -8.47 8.17
C THR A 11 -22.84 -9.24 7.86
N VAL A 12 -22.00 -8.72 6.96
CA VAL A 12 -20.75 -9.37 6.51
C VAL A 12 -19.52 -8.58 6.94
N GLY A 13 -19.61 -7.25 6.99
CA GLY A 13 -18.46 -6.37 7.26
C GLY A 13 -17.51 -6.20 6.06
N PHE A 14 -17.90 -6.70 4.87
CA PHE A 14 -17.11 -6.62 3.65
C PHE A 14 -18.00 -6.65 2.41
N PHE A 15 -17.61 -5.92 1.35
CA PHE A 15 -18.28 -5.92 0.07
C PHE A 15 -17.30 -5.55 -1.06
N GLN A 16 -17.64 -5.95 -2.28
CA GLN A 16 -16.91 -5.54 -3.48
C GLN A 16 -17.70 -4.47 -4.22
N VAL A 17 -17.00 -3.44 -4.71
CA VAL A 17 -17.59 -2.43 -5.58
C VAL A 17 -17.08 -2.67 -7.00
N VAL A 18 -18.00 -2.87 -7.93
CA VAL A 18 -17.71 -2.94 -9.37
C VAL A 18 -18.20 -1.66 -10.06
N ASN A 19 -17.68 -1.35 -11.25
CA ASN A 19 -18.00 -0.12 -11.98
C ASN A 19 -17.79 1.17 -11.13
N HIS A 20 -16.75 1.17 -10.29
CA HIS A 20 -16.43 2.26 -9.35
C HIS A 20 -15.90 3.55 -10.02
N GLY A 21 -15.79 3.59 -11.35
CA GLY A 21 -15.36 4.78 -12.11
C GLY A 21 -13.85 5.06 -12.12
N VAL A 22 -13.04 4.29 -11.38
CA VAL A 22 -11.57 4.36 -11.45
C VAL A 22 -11.12 3.64 -12.72
N SER A 23 -10.24 4.28 -13.50
CA SER A 23 -9.81 3.72 -14.78
C SER A 23 -9.03 2.41 -14.60
N ALA A 24 -9.29 1.43 -15.48
CA ALA A 24 -8.57 0.16 -15.46
C ALA A 24 -7.07 0.33 -15.70
N GLY A 25 -6.69 1.29 -16.55
CA GLY A 25 -5.27 1.64 -16.80
C GLY A 25 -4.56 2.11 -15.53
N LEU A 26 -5.18 3.00 -14.75
CA LEU A 26 -4.62 3.48 -13.49
C LEU A 26 -4.44 2.35 -12.47
N LEU A 27 -5.41 1.45 -12.37
CA LEU A 27 -5.30 0.29 -11.48
C LEU A 27 -4.15 -0.65 -11.91
N ALA A 28 -4.02 -0.92 -13.22
CA ALA A 28 -2.97 -1.76 -13.76
C ALA A 28 -1.57 -1.16 -13.52
N GLU A 29 -1.42 0.14 -13.76
CA GLU A 29 -0.16 0.87 -13.51
C GLU A 29 0.21 0.89 -12.03
N MET A 30 -0.77 1.10 -11.13
CA MET A 30 -0.55 1.06 -9.68
C MET A 30 -0.01 -0.32 -9.25
N LEU A 31 -0.61 -1.40 -9.76
CA LEU A 31 -0.16 -2.77 -9.49
C LEU A 31 1.23 -3.04 -10.05
N GLU A 32 1.53 -2.57 -11.25
CA GLU A 32 2.86 -2.75 -11.85
C GLU A 32 3.95 -1.99 -11.07
N SER A 33 3.65 -0.76 -10.66
CA SER A 33 4.56 0.09 -9.89
C SER A 33 4.93 -0.52 -8.53
N ILE A 34 3.95 -1.03 -7.77
CA ILE A 34 4.23 -1.67 -6.48
C ILE A 34 4.98 -3.00 -6.66
N ARG A 35 4.70 -3.72 -7.76
CA ARG A 35 5.43 -4.94 -8.13
C ARG A 35 6.90 -4.64 -8.43
N ARG A 36 7.18 -3.62 -9.26
CA ARG A 36 8.55 -3.17 -9.59
C ARG A 36 9.34 -2.81 -8.35
N PHE A 37 8.71 -2.20 -7.34
CA PHE A 37 9.37 -1.95 -6.05
C PHE A 37 9.78 -3.24 -5.34
N HIS A 38 8.86 -4.19 -5.15
CA HIS A 38 9.14 -5.42 -4.39
C HIS A 38 10.17 -6.32 -5.09
N GLU A 39 10.14 -6.37 -6.43
CA GLU A 39 11.10 -7.10 -7.27
C GLU A 39 12.46 -6.40 -7.38
N SER A 40 12.62 -5.18 -6.84
CA SER A 40 13.90 -4.47 -6.88
C SER A 40 14.94 -5.07 -5.92
N PRO A 41 16.24 -4.88 -6.20
CA PRO A 41 17.32 -5.27 -5.29
C PRO A 41 17.15 -4.67 -3.90
N LYS A 42 17.68 -5.35 -2.88
CA LYS A 42 17.57 -4.92 -1.48
C LYS A 42 18.12 -3.51 -1.27
N GLU A 43 19.16 -3.12 -2.01
CA GLU A 43 19.82 -1.83 -1.94
C GLU A 43 18.88 -0.69 -2.31
N ALA A 44 17.97 -0.92 -3.26
CA ALA A 44 16.96 0.07 -3.66
C ALA A 44 15.82 0.19 -2.63
N LYS A 45 15.58 -0.87 -1.84
CA LYS A 45 14.53 -0.91 -0.81
C LYS A 45 15.04 -0.46 0.57
N ALA A 46 16.33 -0.60 0.83
CA ALA A 46 16.98 -0.31 2.11
C ALA A 46 16.71 1.09 2.67
N PRO A 47 16.68 2.18 1.86
CA PRO A 47 16.39 3.52 2.39
C PRO A 47 15.00 3.67 3.00
N TYR A 48 14.07 2.81 2.59
CA TYR A 48 12.69 2.81 3.08
C TYR A 48 12.50 1.84 4.26
N TYR A 49 13.46 0.94 4.51
CA TYR A 49 13.31 -0.07 5.55
C TYR A 49 13.35 0.55 6.94
N THR A 50 12.22 0.51 7.66
CA THR A 50 12.12 1.12 8.99
C THR A 50 10.98 0.52 9.82
N ARG A 51 11.13 0.60 11.14
CA ARG A 51 10.06 0.35 12.13
C ARG A 51 9.56 1.64 12.79
N ASP A 52 10.08 2.80 12.37
CA ASP A 52 9.61 4.12 12.82
C ASP A 52 8.29 4.48 12.13
N LEU A 53 7.20 4.33 12.88
CA LEU A 53 5.83 4.60 12.43
C LEU A 53 5.55 6.09 12.16
N THR A 54 6.48 7.00 12.51
CA THR A 54 6.33 8.42 12.22
C THR A 54 6.68 8.75 10.76
N LYS A 55 7.48 7.91 10.08
CA LYS A 55 7.90 8.12 8.70
C LYS A 55 6.73 8.04 7.73
N LYS A 56 6.77 8.88 6.70
CA LYS A 56 5.72 8.97 5.66
C LYS A 56 5.70 7.75 4.74
N LEU A 57 6.89 7.26 4.38
CA LEU A 57 7.10 6.03 3.61
C LEU A 57 7.86 5.03 4.48
N GLN A 58 7.37 3.79 4.53
CA GLN A 58 7.92 2.74 5.37
C GLN A 58 7.88 1.43 4.63
N PHE A 59 9.01 0.77 4.49
CA PHE A 59 9.10 -0.61 4.06
C PHE A 59 9.42 -1.48 5.28
N ASN A 60 8.71 -2.59 5.45
CA ASN A 60 9.07 -3.59 6.46
C ASN A 60 8.70 -4.99 6.00
N SER A 61 9.41 -5.96 6.57
CA SER A 61 9.02 -7.36 6.57
C SER A 61 8.49 -7.66 7.97
N ASN A 62 7.31 -8.26 8.04
CA ASN A 62 6.65 -8.60 9.28
C ASN A 62 6.36 -7.39 10.21
N PHE A 63 5.17 -6.81 10.01
CA PHE A 63 4.69 -5.60 10.69
C PHE A 63 4.83 -5.64 12.22
N ASP A 64 4.37 -6.71 12.86
CA ASP A 64 4.31 -6.90 14.31
C ASP A 64 5.43 -7.80 14.85
N LEU A 65 6.53 -7.96 14.10
CA LEU A 65 7.74 -8.63 14.58
C LEU A 65 8.16 -8.02 15.94
N PHE A 66 8.48 -8.89 16.89
CA PHE A 66 8.78 -8.61 18.31
C PHE A 66 7.56 -8.33 19.22
N GLN A 67 6.36 -8.19 18.67
CA GLN A 67 5.13 -8.04 19.46
C GLN A 67 4.21 -9.27 19.33
N SER A 68 4.22 -9.90 18.17
CA SER A 68 3.40 -11.07 17.88
C SER A 68 4.08 -12.38 18.30
N PRO A 69 3.30 -13.37 18.78
CA PRO A 69 3.83 -14.70 19.12
C PRO A 69 4.38 -15.47 17.92
N ALA A 70 4.05 -15.06 16.68
CA ALA A 70 4.53 -15.68 15.46
C ALA A 70 4.88 -14.64 14.41
N ALA A 71 5.83 -15.00 13.54
CA ALA A 71 6.16 -14.17 12.41
C ALA A 71 5.09 -14.25 11.31
N ASN A 72 4.72 -13.12 10.73
CA ASN A 72 3.90 -13.10 9.52
C ASN A 72 4.78 -13.10 8.26
N TRP A 73 4.39 -13.88 7.24
CA TRP A 73 5.10 -13.94 5.96
C TRP A 73 4.57 -12.86 5.04
N ARG A 74 5.04 -11.62 5.23
CA ARG A 74 4.61 -10.46 4.44
C ARG A 74 5.69 -9.38 4.40
N ASP A 75 5.89 -8.84 3.21
CA ASP A 75 6.55 -7.56 2.99
C ASP A 75 5.50 -6.47 2.73
N THR A 76 5.71 -5.27 3.26
CA THR A 76 4.77 -4.15 3.12
C THR A 76 5.52 -2.85 2.87
N LEU A 77 5.14 -2.15 1.79
CA LEU A 77 5.42 -0.72 1.64
C LEU A 77 4.17 0.05 2.07
N PHE A 78 4.30 0.81 3.15
CA PHE A 78 3.28 1.69 3.69
C PHE A 78 3.55 3.14 3.27
N CYS A 79 2.49 3.84 2.86
CA CYS A 79 2.53 5.24 2.48
C CYS A 79 1.42 6.00 3.21
N ARG A 80 1.80 6.91 4.12
CA ARG A 80 0.84 7.83 4.74
C ARG A 80 0.58 8.97 3.75
N ALA A 81 -0.53 8.88 3.02
CA ALA A 81 -0.91 9.87 2.00
C ALA A 81 -2.09 10.77 2.41
N PHE A 82 -2.69 10.56 3.59
CA PHE A 82 -3.82 11.36 4.05
C PHE A 82 -3.35 12.77 4.47
N LEU A 83 -3.96 13.80 3.88
CA LEU A 83 -3.68 15.25 4.03
C LEU A 83 -2.35 15.75 3.44
N ASP A 84 -1.27 14.98 3.52
CA ASP A 84 0.03 15.31 2.93
C ASP A 84 0.56 14.11 2.11
N PRO A 85 0.23 14.01 0.82
CA PRO A 85 0.75 12.94 -0.04
C PRO A 85 2.27 13.13 -0.30
N PRO A 86 3.07 12.06 -0.42
CA PRO A 86 4.49 12.20 -0.75
C PRO A 86 4.64 12.80 -2.15
N GLY A 87 5.53 13.77 -2.28
CA GLY A 87 5.91 14.27 -3.59
C GLY A 87 6.57 13.16 -4.42
N GLN A 88 6.62 13.33 -5.74
CA GLN A 88 7.34 12.40 -6.62
C GLN A 88 8.77 12.17 -6.15
N GLY A 89 9.43 13.23 -5.66
CA GLY A 89 10.76 13.25 -5.04
C GLY A 89 10.97 12.23 -3.92
N GLU A 90 9.91 11.88 -3.20
CA GLU A 90 9.95 11.06 -1.98
C GLU A 90 9.65 9.59 -2.26
N LEU A 91 8.84 9.31 -3.29
CA LEU A 91 8.47 7.94 -3.66
C LEU A 91 9.70 7.13 -4.11
N PRO A 92 9.69 5.79 -3.92
CA PRO A 92 10.68 4.93 -4.55
C PRO A 92 10.77 5.21 -6.04
N VAL A 93 11.99 5.32 -6.59
CA VAL A 93 12.21 5.71 -8.00
C VAL A 93 11.37 4.86 -8.96
N ARG A 94 11.24 3.57 -8.67
CA ARG A 94 10.48 2.61 -9.47
C ARG A 94 8.97 2.59 -9.19
N SER A 95 8.53 3.44 -8.24
CA SER A 95 7.14 3.64 -7.86
C SER A 95 6.64 5.06 -8.03
N ARG A 96 7.42 5.92 -8.72
CA ARG A 96 7.00 7.26 -9.11
C ARG A 96 5.95 7.17 -10.21
N PHE A 97 4.99 8.08 -10.18
CA PHE A 97 3.90 8.20 -11.14
C PHE A 97 3.88 9.62 -11.71
N TRP A 98 3.39 9.84 -12.94
CA TRP A 98 3.37 11.13 -13.66
C TRP A 98 4.74 11.61 -14.19
N ASN A 99 4.86 11.57 -15.52
CA ASN A 99 5.40 12.70 -16.29
C ASN A 99 4.23 13.62 -16.65
#